data_AF-A0AAC9IR05-F1
#
_entry.id   AF-A0AAC9IR05-F1
#
_cell.length_a   1.000
_cell.length_b   1.000
_cell.length_c   1.000
_cell.angle_alpha   90.00
_cell.angle_beta   90.00
_cell.angle_gamma   90.00
#
_symmetry.space_group_name_H-M   'P 1'
#
loop_
_entity.id
_entity.type
_entity.pdbx_description
1 polymer ?
#
loop_
_entity_poly.entity_id
_entity_poly.type
_entity_poly.pdbx_seq_one_letter_code
_entity_poly.pdbx_strand_id
1 'polypeptide(L)'
;MVIRNAKNWSIYSAWESISCALASFVCITFVMLLQGPGFYSVHPYKFYFFAATLLAYFFGYLLASTYVVLTTIFANLYFVPPFGIFTLTLDEFERFLINLLFGSVAIILIEILQRERYKSKLLLLVSNSRYLILLHRENRLLNEMKKNT
;
A
#
# COMPACT_ATOMS: atom_id res chain seq x y z
N MET A 1 -3.26 -21.73 -0.12
CA MET A 1 -2.56 -20.45 0.17
C MET A 1 -1.27 -20.80 0.88
N VAL A 2 -0.10 -20.43 0.34
CA VAL A 2 1.18 -20.67 1.03
C VAL A 2 1.23 -19.74 2.24
N ILE A 3 1.43 -20.30 3.43
CA ILE A 3 1.51 -19.51 4.67
C ILE A 3 2.77 -18.65 4.57
N ARG A 4 2.59 -17.32 4.57
CA ARG A 4 3.69 -16.36 4.56
C ARG A 4 3.75 -15.66 5.91
N ASN A 5 4.91 -15.11 6.22
CA ASN A 5 5.08 -14.24 7.37
C ASN A 5 4.10 -13.06 7.28
N ALA A 6 3.37 -12.76 8.36
CA ALA A 6 2.46 -11.62 8.42
C ALA A 6 3.15 -10.27 8.13
N LYS A 7 4.48 -10.21 8.24
CA LYS A 7 5.26 -9.05 7.82
C LYS A 7 5.35 -8.84 6.30
N ASN A 8 5.08 -9.86 5.50
CA ASN A 8 5.07 -9.82 4.04
C ASN A 8 3.68 -10.26 3.54
N TRP A 9 2.67 -9.43 3.79
CA TRP A 9 1.27 -9.72 3.47
C TRP A 9 0.94 -9.50 1.98
N SER A 10 1.76 -8.76 1.23
CA SER A 10 1.52 -8.55 -0.19
C SER A 10 1.76 -9.82 -1.00
N ILE A 11 0.86 -10.08 -1.94
CA ILE A 11 0.89 -11.28 -2.80
C ILE A 11 1.70 -11.00 -4.07
N TYR A 12 1.82 -9.73 -4.44
CA TYR A 12 2.47 -9.25 -5.65
C TYR A 12 3.99 -9.39 -5.61
N SER A 13 4.57 -9.55 -6.80
CA SER A 13 6.02 -9.53 -6.98
C SER A 13 6.57 -8.11 -6.87
N ALA A 14 7.83 -7.98 -6.45
CA ALA A 14 8.50 -6.68 -6.38
C ALA A 14 8.49 -5.95 -7.74
N TRP A 15 8.65 -6.70 -8.84
CA TRP A 15 8.63 -6.15 -10.20
C TRP A 15 7.28 -5.59 -10.61
N GLU A 16 6.19 -6.31 -10.30
CA GLU A 16 4.81 -5.86 -10.56
C GLU A 16 4.48 -4.59 -9.74
N SER A 17 5.04 -4.52 -8.54
CA SER A 17 4.86 -3.38 -7.65
C SER A 17 5.56 -2.14 -8.21
N ILE A 18 6.81 -2.29 -8.68
CA ILE A 18 7.58 -1.21 -9.29
C ILE A 18 6.95 -0.76 -10.61
N SER A 19 6.49 -1.68 -11.45
CA SER A 19 5.86 -1.32 -12.73
C SER A 19 4.55 -0.56 -12.51
N CYS A 20 3.73 -0.95 -11.53
CA CYS A 20 2.53 -0.19 -11.15
C CYS A 20 2.87 1.20 -10.59
N ALA A 21 3.90 1.30 -9.75
CA ALA A 21 4.36 2.58 -9.22
C ALA A 21 4.81 3.53 -10.36
N LEU A 22 5.65 3.04 -11.28
CA LEU A 22 6.10 3.81 -12.44
C LEU A 22 4.94 4.19 -13.36
N ALA A 23 4.02 3.28 -13.65
CA ALA A 23 2.84 3.55 -14.47
C ALA A 23 1.95 4.63 -13.84
N SER A 24 1.73 4.56 -12.52
CA SER A 24 0.95 5.59 -11.81
C SER A 24 1.64 6.95 -11.86
N PHE A 25 2.98 7.00 -11.70
CA PHE A 25 3.75 8.23 -11.78
C PHE A 25 3.64 8.88 -13.17
N VAL A 26 3.85 8.11 -14.24
CA VAL A 26 3.74 8.60 -15.62
C VAL A 26 2.31 9.06 -15.92
N CYS A 27 1.30 8.32 -15.48
CA CYS A 27 -0.10 8.70 -15.69
C CYS A 27 -0.44 10.03 -14.98
N ILE A 28 -0.04 10.19 -13.72
CA ILE A 28 -0.35 11.40 -12.95
C ILE A 28 0.41 12.61 -13.49
N THR A 29 1.69 12.46 -13.80
CA THR A 29 2.49 13.54 -14.42
C THR A 29 1.85 13.99 -15.73
N PHE A 30 1.44 13.05 -16.58
CA PHE A 30 0.76 13.35 -17.83
C PHE A 30 -0.57 14.10 -17.61
N VAL A 31 -1.41 13.63 -16.68
CA VAL A 31 -2.68 14.29 -16.34
C VAL A 31 -2.45 15.71 -15.79
N MET A 32 -1.44 15.90 -14.93
CA MET A 32 -1.09 17.22 -14.39
C MET A 32 -0.62 18.18 -15.49
N LEU A 33 0.19 17.70 -16.42
CA LEU A 33 0.68 18.51 -17.54
C LEU A 33 -0.46 18.91 -18.48
N LEU A 34 -1.44 18.03 -18.71
CA LEU A 34 -2.63 18.35 -19.52
C LEU A 34 -3.51 19.44 -18.91
N GLN A 35 -3.63 19.49 -17.58
CA GLN A 35 -4.45 20.50 -16.88
C GLN A 35 -3.81 21.90 -16.88
N GLY A 36 -2.49 21.97 -17.02
CA GLY A 36 -1.75 23.22 -17.13
C GLY A 36 -1.35 23.89 -15.79
N PRO A 37 -0.61 25.00 -15.87
CA PRO A 37 0.10 25.62 -14.73
C PRO A 37 -0.76 26.13 -13.59
N GLY A 38 -1.96 26.61 -13.88
CA GLY A 38 -2.89 27.08 -12.84
C GLY A 38 -3.33 25.96 -11.90
N PHE A 39 -3.42 24.72 -12.42
CA PHE A 39 -3.93 23.60 -11.64
C PHE A 39 -2.86 22.99 -10.73
N TYR A 40 -1.70 22.63 -11.31
CA TYR A 40 -0.67 21.94 -10.54
C TYR A 40 0.00 22.85 -9.49
N SER A 41 0.02 24.18 -9.69
CA SER A 41 0.54 25.12 -8.71
C SER A 41 -0.30 25.17 -7.41
N VAL A 42 -1.62 25.00 -7.54
CA VAL A 42 -2.54 25.02 -6.40
C VAL A 42 -2.50 23.69 -5.64
N HIS A 43 -2.38 22.57 -6.33
CA HIS A 43 -2.46 21.22 -5.73
C HIS A 43 -1.36 20.26 -6.24
N PRO A 44 -0.08 20.53 -5.98
CA PRO A 44 1.03 19.77 -6.57
C PRO A 44 1.15 18.33 -6.06
N TYR A 45 0.73 18.05 -4.81
CA TYR A 45 0.98 16.74 -4.18
C TYR A 45 -0.23 15.80 -4.16
N LYS A 46 -1.46 16.32 -4.30
CA LYS A 46 -2.69 15.58 -3.94
C LYS A 46 -2.88 14.28 -4.74
N PHE A 47 -2.60 14.30 -6.04
CA PHE A 47 -2.74 13.10 -6.88
C PHE A 47 -1.65 12.05 -6.60
N TYR A 48 -0.41 12.48 -6.38
CA TYR A 48 0.67 11.58 -5.98
C TYR A 48 0.38 10.95 -4.62
N PHE A 49 -0.20 11.72 -3.69
CA PHE A 49 -0.62 11.22 -2.39
C PHE A 49 -1.70 10.13 -2.50
N PHE A 50 -2.70 10.36 -3.36
CA PHE A 50 -3.75 9.37 -3.61
C PHE A 50 -3.18 8.08 -4.20
N ALA A 51 -2.27 8.19 -5.18
CA ALA A 51 -1.60 7.04 -5.76
C ALA A 51 -0.69 6.32 -4.75
N ALA A 52 0.03 7.06 -3.91
CA ALA A 52 0.82 6.49 -2.83
C ALA A 52 -0.03 5.69 -1.84
N THR A 53 -1.23 6.18 -1.53
CA THR A 53 -2.19 5.52 -0.65
C THR A 53 -2.67 4.19 -1.26
N LEU A 54 -2.96 4.17 -2.56
CA LEU A 54 -3.30 2.95 -3.28
C LEU A 54 -2.12 1.96 -3.32
N LEU A 55 -0.91 2.47 -3.60
CA LEU A 55 0.31 1.64 -3.58
C LEU A 55 0.56 1.04 -2.20
N ALA A 56 0.36 1.81 -1.13
CA ALA A 56 0.46 1.32 0.25
C ALA A 56 -0.55 0.21 0.53
N TYR A 57 -1.77 0.37 0.03
CA TYR A 57 -2.85 -0.60 0.21
C TYR A 57 -2.61 -1.93 -0.52
N PHE A 58 -1.93 -1.93 -1.68
CA PHE A 58 -1.70 -3.15 -2.46
C PHE A 58 -0.32 -3.78 -2.26
N PHE A 59 0.73 -2.96 -2.18
CA PHE A 59 2.12 -3.39 -2.26
C PHE A 59 2.90 -3.21 -0.95
N GLY A 60 2.36 -2.47 0.02
CA GLY A 60 2.91 -2.30 1.36
C GLY A 60 3.69 -1.01 1.58
N TYR A 61 4.10 -0.79 2.84
CA TYR A 61 4.66 0.49 3.29
C TYR A 61 5.99 0.90 2.63
N LEU A 62 6.89 -0.04 2.34
CA LEU A 62 8.24 0.28 1.84
C LEU A 62 8.18 1.01 0.49
N LEU A 63 7.44 0.41 -0.46
CA LEU A 63 7.27 0.98 -1.80
C LEU A 63 6.50 2.30 -1.75
N ALA A 64 5.45 2.38 -0.94
CA ALA A 64 4.68 3.60 -0.81
C ALA A 64 5.51 4.74 -0.21
N SER A 65 6.35 4.46 0.78
CA SER A 65 7.22 5.45 1.41
C SER A 65 8.26 5.98 0.42
N THR A 66 8.91 5.11 -0.35
CA THR A 66 9.88 5.56 -1.36
C THR A 66 9.19 6.34 -2.48
N TYR A 67 7.99 5.92 -2.88
CA TYR A 67 7.18 6.64 -3.86
C TYR A 67 6.81 8.05 -3.40
N VAL A 68 6.31 8.22 -2.17
CA VAL A 68 5.98 9.56 -1.63
C VAL A 68 7.21 10.46 -1.60
N VAL A 69 8.36 9.97 -1.14
CA VAL A 69 9.59 10.78 -1.06
C VAL A 69 10.01 11.24 -2.46
N LEU A 70 10.11 10.31 -3.43
CA LEU A 70 10.51 10.62 -4.79
C LEU A 70 9.54 11.57 -5.49
N THR A 71 8.24 11.31 -5.37
CA THR A 71 7.21 12.14 -6.01
C THR A 71 7.10 13.52 -5.38
N THR A 72 7.34 13.66 -4.07
CA THR A 72 7.34 14.97 -3.41
C THR A 72 8.54 15.81 -3.86
N ILE A 73 9.73 15.20 -3.97
CA ILE A 73 10.91 15.88 -4.53
C ILE A 73 10.67 16.32 -5.97
N PHE A 74 10.11 15.42 -6.79
CA PHE A 74 9.77 15.72 -8.18
C PHE A 74 8.73 16.84 -8.29
N ALA A 75 7.68 16.78 -7.47
CA ALA A 75 6.60 17.76 -7.50
C ALA A 75 7.07 19.15 -7.07
N ASN A 76 7.98 19.26 -6.10
CA ASN A 76 8.59 20.53 -5.72
C ASN A 76 9.40 21.14 -6.87
N LEU A 77 10.18 20.32 -7.59
CA LEU A 77 11.02 20.81 -8.69
C LEU A 77 10.23 21.33 -9.89
N TYR A 78 9.11 20.67 -10.23
CA TYR A 78 8.40 20.91 -11.48
C TYR A 78 7.06 21.64 -11.34
N PHE A 79 6.38 21.53 -10.20
CA PHE A 79 5.01 22.06 -10.03
C PHE A 79 4.91 23.22 -9.04
N VAL A 80 5.97 23.54 -8.28
CA VAL A 80 6.01 24.69 -7.37
C VAL A 80 6.87 25.81 -7.97
N PRO A 81 6.38 27.06 -8.02
CA PRO A 81 7.19 28.19 -8.46
C PRO A 81 8.17 28.62 -7.36
N PRO A 82 9.43 29.02 -7.69
CA PRO A 82 10.03 29.14 -9.01
C PRO A 82 10.44 27.78 -9.62
N PHE A 83 9.94 27.50 -10.84
CA PHE A 83 10.16 26.22 -11.50
C PHE A 83 11.64 25.95 -11.77
N GLY A 84 12.12 24.74 -11.48
CA GLY A 84 13.47 24.29 -11.80
C GLY A 84 14.58 24.85 -10.90
N ILE A 85 14.25 25.60 -9.86
CA ILE A 85 15.22 26.05 -8.84
C ILE A 85 14.87 25.35 -7.54
N PHE A 86 15.82 24.64 -6.95
CA PHE A 86 15.65 24.09 -5.61
C PHE A 86 15.90 25.20 -4.59
N THR A 87 14.92 26.10 -4.44
CA THR A 87 14.86 26.98 -3.28
C THR A 87 14.35 26.18 -2.09
N LEU A 88 14.99 26.37 -0.94
CA LEU A 88 14.56 25.83 0.35
C LEU A 88 14.14 27.01 1.20
N THR A 89 13.10 27.71 0.77
CA THR A 89 12.44 28.68 1.65
C THR A 89 11.76 27.95 2.80
N LEU A 90 11.56 28.64 3.92
CA LEU A 90 10.88 28.07 5.09
C LEU A 90 9.48 27.55 4.75
N ASP A 91 8.75 28.23 3.87
CA ASP A 91 7.40 27.83 3.43
C ASP A 91 7.43 26.54 2.57
N GLU A 92 8.40 26.39 1.66
CA GLU A 92 8.59 25.16 0.88
C GLU A 92 8.95 23.96 1.77
N PHE A 93 9.80 24.19 2.78
CA PHE A 93 10.16 23.15 3.74
C PHE A 93 8.98 22.75 4.62
N GLU A 94 8.19 23.71 5.09
CA GLU A 94 6.98 23.45 5.88
C GLU A 94 5.96 22.62 5.08
N ARG A 95 5.69 23.00 3.83
CA ARG A 95 4.78 22.26 2.93
C ARG A 95 5.28 20.84 2.65
N PHE A 96 6.58 20.69 2.40
CA PHE A 96 7.20 19.38 2.23
C PHE A 96 7.00 18.49 3.46
N LEU A 97 7.29 19.04 4.65
CA LEU A 97 7.23 18.32 5.91
C LEU A 97 5.79 17.92 6.27
N ILE A 98 4.83 18.82 6.07
CA ILE A 98 3.40 18.52 6.26
C ILE A 98 2.98 17.39 5.33
N ASN A 99 3.29 17.47 4.04
CA ASN A 99 2.91 16.42 3.08
C ASN A 99 3.55 15.06 3.43
N LEU A 100 4.82 15.06 3.82
CA LEU A 100 5.53 13.86 4.22
C LEU A 100 4.97 13.25 5.50
N LEU A 101 4.64 14.07 6.51
CA LEU A 101 4.02 13.60 7.74
C LEU A 101 2.63 13.03 7.48
N PHE A 102 1.76 13.74 6.78
CA PHE A 102 0.44 13.23 6.41
C PHE A 102 0.55 11.91 5.62
N GLY A 103 1.52 11.81 4.70
CA GLY A 103 1.72 10.62 3.88
C GLY A 103 2.19 9.44 4.71
N SER A 104 3.15 9.68 5.59
CA SER A 104 3.66 8.67 6.51
C SER A 104 2.57 8.13 7.43
N VAL A 105 1.75 8.99 8.01
CA VAL A 105 0.64 8.59 8.90
C VAL A 105 -0.38 7.75 8.12
N ALA A 106 -0.78 8.17 6.92
CA ALA A 106 -1.70 7.42 6.09
C ALA A 106 -1.14 6.03 5.73
N ILE A 107 0.12 5.95 5.32
CA ILE A 107 0.79 4.68 4.98
C ILE A 107 0.87 3.77 6.20
N ILE A 108 1.25 4.29 7.38
CA ILE A 108 1.35 3.52 8.62
C ILE A 108 -0.02 2.96 9.02
N LEU A 109 -1.08 3.78 8.96
CA LEU A 109 -2.43 3.33 9.28
C LEU A 109 -2.88 2.20 8.35
N ILE A 110 -2.65 2.33 7.04
CA ILE A 110 -2.98 1.28 6.07
C ILE A 110 -2.19 0.00 6.34
N GLU A 111 -0.90 0.12 6.65
CA GLU A 111 -0.04 -1.01 6.94
C GLU A 111 -0.51 -1.78 8.18
N ILE A 112 -0.91 -1.07 9.25
CA ILE A 112 -1.48 -1.68 10.45
C ILE A 112 -2.77 -2.42 10.08
N LEU A 113 -3.67 -1.78 9.32
CA LEU A 113 -4.94 -2.36 8.92
C LEU A 113 -4.77 -3.63 8.09
N GLN A 114 -3.84 -3.63 7.14
CA GLN A 114 -3.55 -4.78 6.28
C GLN A 114 -2.93 -5.94 7.06
N ARG A 115 -2.05 -5.64 8.02
CA ARG A 115 -1.46 -6.66 8.90
C ARG A 115 -2.51 -7.33 9.75
N GLU A 116 -3.44 -6.58 10.34
CA GLU A 116 -4.54 -7.15 11.11
C GLU A 116 -5.49 -7.97 10.22
N ARG A 117 -5.80 -7.49 9.01
CA ARG A 117 -6.61 -8.26 8.05
C ARG A 117 -5.95 -9.60 7.68
N TYR A 118 -4.64 -9.59 7.46
CA TYR A 118 -3.89 -10.81 7.14
C TYR A 118 -3.89 -11.79 8.32
N LYS A 119 -3.67 -11.32 9.56
CA LYS A 119 -3.73 -12.14 10.77
C LYS A 119 -5.10 -12.81 10.94
N SER A 120 -6.18 -12.05 10.80
CA SER A 120 -7.55 -12.58 10.90
C SER A 120 -7.83 -13.65 9.84
N LYS A 121 -7.38 -13.44 8.60
CA LYS A 121 -7.51 -14.45 7.53
C LYS A 121 -6.73 -15.72 7.86
N LEU A 122 -5.54 -15.59 8.43
CA LEU A 122 -4.71 -16.73 8.83
C LEU A 122 -5.35 -17.52 9.99
N LEU A 123 -5.90 -16.83 10.99
CA LEU A 123 -6.64 -17.46 12.09
C LEU A 123 -7.87 -18.23 11.58
N LEU A 124 -8.63 -17.65 10.65
CA LEU A 124 -9.78 -18.33 10.03
C LEU A 124 -9.35 -19.61 9.31
N LEU A 125 -8.25 -19.57 8.55
CA LEU A 125 -7.71 -20.75 7.86
C LEU A 125 -7.29 -21.85 8.85
N VAL A 126 -6.63 -21.49 9.94
CA VAL A 126 -6.23 -22.44 10.99
C VAL A 126 -7.47 -23.05 11.67
N SER A 127 -8.47 -22.23 11.98
CA SER A 127 -9.73 -22.69 12.57
C SER A 127 -10.45 -23.67 11.65
N ASN A 128 -10.54 -23.37 10.35
CA ASN A 128 -11.16 -24.25 9.37
C ASN A 128 -10.40 -25.58 9.21
N SER A 129 -9.06 -25.52 9.18
CA SER A 129 -8.23 -26.73 9.13
C SER A 129 -8.44 -27.62 10.37
N ARG A 130 -8.46 -27.04 11.58
CA ARG A 130 -8.75 -27.78 12.82
C ARG A 130 -10.15 -28.39 12.82
N TYR A 131 -11.14 -27.64 12.35
CA TYR A 131 -12.51 -28.11 12.23
C TYR A 131 -12.60 -29.33 11.30
N LEU A 132 -11.97 -29.29 10.13
CA LEU A 132 -11.95 -30.42 9.19
C LEU A 132 -11.30 -31.67 9.79
N ILE A 133 -10.21 -31.51 10.54
CA ILE A 133 -9.53 -32.64 11.21
C ILE A 133 -10.45 -33.30 12.24
N LEU A 134 -11.16 -32.50 13.04
CA LEU A 134 -12.12 -33.01 14.02
C LEU A 134 -13.26 -33.76 13.33
N LEU A 135 -13.82 -33.20 12.26
CA LEU A 135 -14.89 -33.83 11.49
C LEU A 135 -14.44 -35.16 10.85
N HIS A 136 -13.21 -35.24 10.33
CA HIS A 136 -12.66 -36.49 9.80
C HIS A 136 -12.45 -37.54 10.90
N ARG A 137 -12.03 -37.12 12.09
CA ARG A 137 -11.87 -38.01 13.25
C ARG A 137 -13.22 -38.56 13.70
N GLU A 138 -14.24 -37.72 13.82
CA GLU A 138 -15.60 -38.16 14.20
C GLU A 138 -16.18 -39.13 13.18
N ASN A 139 -16.08 -38.82 11.88
CA ASN A 139 -16.54 -39.72 10.82
C ASN A 139 -15.81 -41.08 10.85
N ARG A 140 -14.51 -41.09 11.15
CA ARG A 140 -13.75 -42.34 11.30
C ARG A 140 -14.29 -43.19 12.45
N LEU A 141 -14.53 -42.58 13.61
CA LEU A 141 -15.07 -43.27 14.79
C LEU A 141 -16.48 -43.82 14.52
N LEU A 142 -17.35 -43.06 13.85
CA LEU A 142 -18.68 -43.52 13.46
C LEU A 142 -18.62 -44.74 12.53
N ASN A 143 -17.71 -44.74 11.55
CA ASN A 143 -17.53 -45.87 10.65
C ASN A 143 -16.99 -47.12 11.37
N GLU A 144 -16.08 -46.94 12.33
CA GLU A 144 -15.57 -48.03 13.16
C GLU A 144 -16.68 -48.64 14.03
N MET A 145 -17.54 -47.81 14.64
CA MET A 145 -18.71 -48.29 15.40
C MET A 145 -19.68 -49.08 14.51
N LYS A 146 -20.00 -48.58 13.31
CA LYS A 146 -20.89 -49.26 12.37
C LYS A 146 -20.35 -50.62 11.90
N LYS A 147 -19.03 -50.78 11.81
CA LYS A 147 -18.41 -52.06 11.42
C LYS A 147 -18.46 -53.11 12.53
N ASN A 148 -18.54 -52.67 13.78
CA ASN A 148 -18.56 -53.54 14.96
C ASN A 148 -19.99 -53.91 15.41
N THR A 149 -21.02 -53.43 14.70
CA THR A 149 -22.44 -53.77 14.92
C THR A 149 -22.93 -54.64 13.77
#